data_AF-A0A1R0W5Y9-F1
#
_entry.id   AF-A0A1R0W5Y9-F1
#
_cell.length_a   1.000
_cell.length_b   1.000
_cell.length_c   1.000
_cell.angle_alpha   90.00
_cell.angle_beta   90.00
_cell.angle_gamma   90.00
#
_symmetry.space_group_name_H-M   'P 1'
#
loop_
_entity.id
_entity.type
_entity.pdbx_description
1 polymer ?
#
loop_
_entity_poly.entity_id
_entity_poly.type
_entity_poly.pdbx_seq_one_letter_code
_entity_poly.pdbx_strand_id
1 'polypeptide(L)'
;MIISVELFTKSYQAELSRENNEFTMNLTPESMARLEEYLRVVLPHYIDMPEDTENLTLDHLMKLANDWQLANPDQSMTEPHIKLPYLFDVSVKEMLSQLAEANNVPMTKVIIQLIDEAYERVVINDEAL
;
A
#
# COMPACT_ATOMS: atom_id res chain seq x y z
N MET A 1 6.61 -12.02 -22.42
CA MET A 1 7.64 -12.39 -21.42
C MET A 1 7.32 -11.65 -20.14
N ILE A 2 7.24 -12.32 -19.00
CA ILE A 2 7.02 -11.61 -17.73
C ILE A 2 8.37 -11.09 -17.22
N ILE A 3 8.41 -9.82 -16.87
CA ILE A 3 9.58 -9.15 -16.29
C ILE A 3 9.18 -8.46 -14.99
N SER A 4 10.18 -8.19 -14.15
CA SER A 4 10.02 -7.36 -12.95
C SER A 4 10.44 -5.93 -13.29
N VAL A 5 9.61 -4.96 -12.93
CA VAL A 5 9.89 -3.53 -13.13
C VAL A 5 9.77 -2.80 -11.81
N GLU A 6 10.69 -1.87 -11.56
CA GLU A 6 10.66 -1.05 -10.35
C GLU A 6 9.97 0.29 -10.65
N LEU A 7 8.92 0.59 -9.90
CA LEU A 7 8.19 1.85 -9.95
C LEU A 7 8.04 2.38 -8.52
N PHE A 8 8.45 3.62 -8.27
CA PHE A 8 8.27 4.31 -6.99
C PHE A 8 8.74 3.48 -5.78
N THR A 9 9.93 2.87 -5.87
CA THR A 9 10.57 2.00 -4.86
C THR A 9 9.93 0.62 -4.62
N LYS A 10 8.93 0.23 -5.41
CA LYS A 10 8.29 -1.08 -5.36
C LYS A 10 8.51 -1.82 -6.67
N SER A 11 8.49 -3.15 -6.59
CA SER A 11 8.67 -4.03 -7.75
C SER A 11 7.34 -4.62 -8.19
N TYR A 12 7.07 -4.57 -9.49
CA TYR A 12 5.82 -4.97 -10.13
C TYR A 12 6.10 -5.91 -11.29
N GLN A 13 5.13 -6.79 -11.59
CA GLN A 13 5.23 -7.67 -12.75
C GLN A 13 4.66 -6.98 -13.99
N ALA A 14 5.39 -7.06 -15.09
CA ALA A 14 4.96 -6.55 -16.39
C ALA A 14 5.08 -7.63 -17.47
N GLU A 15 4.13 -7.65 -18.37
CA GLU A 15 4.18 -8.40 -19.61
C GLU A 15 4.86 -7.56 -20.69
N LEU A 16 6.02 -8.03 -21.14
CA LEU A 16 6.70 -7.52 -22.32
C LEU A 16 6.25 -8.31 -23.54
N SER A 17 5.59 -7.65 -24.48
CA SER A 17 5.24 -8.17 -25.80
C SER A 17 6.00 -7.42 -26.90
N ARG A 18 6.12 -8.04 -28.07
CA ARG A 18 6.69 -7.41 -29.26
C ARG A 18 5.65 -7.51 -30.37
N GLU A 19 5.15 -6.36 -30.82
CA GLU A 19 4.23 -6.25 -31.96
C GLU A 19 4.81 -5.27 -32.97
N ASN A 20 4.78 -5.61 -34.26
CA ASN A 20 5.19 -4.70 -35.34
C ASN A 20 6.56 -4.02 -35.15
N ASN A 21 7.51 -4.73 -34.56
CA ASN A 21 8.86 -4.24 -34.25
C ASN A 21 8.96 -3.25 -33.07
N GLU A 22 7.85 -3.00 -32.38
CA GLU A 22 7.79 -2.22 -31.14
C GLU A 22 7.72 -3.17 -29.93
N PHE A 23 8.32 -2.75 -28.82
CA PHE A 23 8.21 -3.45 -27.55
C PHE A 23 7.17 -2.74 -26.70
N THR A 24 6.12 -3.47 -26.34
CA THR A 24 5.06 -2.95 -25.47
C THR A 24 5.21 -3.61 -24.11
N MET A 25 5.17 -2.78 -23.06
CA MET A 25 5.28 -3.24 -21.69
C MET A 25 4.01 -2.84 -20.96
N ASN A 26 3.26 -3.83 -20.49
CA ASN A 26 2.02 -3.62 -19.76
C ASN A 26 2.14 -4.27 -18.38
N LEU A 27 1.81 -3.55 -17.31
CA LEU A 27 1.71 -4.15 -15.99
C LEU A 27 0.63 -5.24 -15.99
N THR A 28 0.84 -6.31 -15.23
CA THR A 28 -0.22 -7.32 -15.03
C THR A 28 -1.40 -6.67 -14.28
N PRO A 29 -2.64 -7.18 -14.42
CA PRO A 29 -3.80 -6.63 -13.70
C PRO A 29 -3.61 -6.58 -12.18
N GLU A 30 -2.99 -7.60 -11.60
CA GLU A 30 -2.64 -7.64 -10.18
C GLU A 30 -1.63 -6.54 -9.82
N SER A 31 -0.62 -6.33 -10.67
CA SER A 31 0.39 -5.29 -10.45
C SER A 31 -0.19 -3.88 -10.59
N MET A 32 -1.13 -3.67 -11.52
CA MET A 32 -1.84 -2.39 -11.65
C MET A 32 -2.67 -2.09 -10.40
N ALA A 33 -3.44 -3.05 -9.90
CA ALA A 33 -4.22 -2.88 -8.67
C ALA A 33 -3.32 -2.57 -7.46
N ARG A 34 -2.22 -3.31 -7.31
CA ARG A 34 -1.24 -3.07 -6.23
C ARG A 34 -0.55 -1.72 -6.33
N LEU A 35 -0.22 -1.27 -7.55
CA LEU A 35 0.36 0.05 -7.78
C LEU A 35 -0.64 1.15 -7.41
N GLU A 36 -1.91 0.99 -7.76
CA GLU A 36 -2.98 1.93 -7.42
C GLU A 36 -3.13 2.06 -5.89
N GLU A 37 -3.30 0.93 -5.19
CA GLU A 37 -3.39 0.92 -3.73
C GLU A 37 -2.18 1.58 -3.07
N TYR A 38 -0.98 1.26 -3.55
CA TYR A 38 0.26 1.85 -3.06
C TYR A 38 0.26 3.38 -3.22
N LEU A 39 -0.05 3.88 -4.42
CA LEU A 39 -0.03 5.32 -4.69
C LEU A 39 -1.09 6.08 -3.89
N ARG A 40 -2.28 5.49 -3.67
CA ARG A 40 -3.32 6.09 -2.83
C ARG A 40 -2.88 6.27 -1.38
N VAL A 41 -2.09 5.33 -0.84
CA VAL A 41 -1.56 5.42 0.52
C VAL A 41 -0.41 6.39 0.61
N VAL A 42 0.50 6.38 -0.37
CA VAL A 42 1.78 7.09 -0.26
C VAL A 42 1.68 8.56 -0.68
N LEU A 43 1.01 8.88 -1.79
CA LEU A 43 0.97 10.24 -2.34
C LEU A 43 0.49 11.32 -1.34
N PRO A 44 -0.53 11.09 -0.49
CA PRO A 44 -0.98 12.09 0.47
C PRO A 44 0.08 12.56 1.48
N HIS A 45 1.18 11.82 1.63
CA HIS A 45 2.30 12.21 2.50
C HIS A 45 3.32 13.12 1.81
N TYR A 46 3.25 13.26 0.49
CA TYR A 46 4.26 13.92 -0.33
C TYR A 46 3.72 15.12 -1.11
N ILE A 47 2.42 15.14 -1.38
CA ILE A 47 1.74 16.23 -2.11
C ILE A 47 0.40 16.57 -1.46
N ASP A 48 -0.07 17.80 -1.71
CA ASP A 48 -1.46 18.17 -1.45
C ASP A 48 -2.36 17.48 -2.48
N MET A 49 -3.20 16.56 -2.00
CA MET A 49 -4.10 15.81 -2.87
C MET A 49 -5.26 16.70 -3.38
N PRO A 50 -5.74 16.49 -4.62
CA PRO A 50 -6.96 17.12 -5.11
C PRO A 50 -8.17 16.80 -4.21
N GLU A 51 -9.18 17.69 -4.16
CA GLU A 51 -10.35 17.53 -3.28
C GLU A 51 -11.15 16.23 -3.53
N ASP A 52 -11.08 15.65 -4.74
CA ASP A 52 -11.78 14.41 -5.11
C ASP A 52 -10.82 13.21 -5.26
N THR A 53 -10.07 12.94 -4.19
CA THR A 53 -9.00 11.92 -4.16
C THR A 53 -9.49 10.51 -4.47
N GLU A 54 -10.72 10.17 -4.07
CA GLU A 54 -11.28 8.82 -4.23
C GLU A 54 -11.54 8.47 -5.70
N ASN A 55 -11.91 9.46 -6.53
CA ASN A 55 -12.23 9.25 -7.95
C ASN A 55 -11.04 9.37 -8.90
N LEU A 56 -9.82 9.60 -8.39
CA LEU A 56 -8.62 9.68 -9.23
C LEU A 56 -8.33 8.33 -9.90
N THR A 57 -8.09 8.35 -11.21
CA THR A 57 -7.66 7.15 -11.95
C THR A 57 -6.19 6.84 -11.68
N LEU A 58 -5.77 5.59 -11.90
CA LEU A 58 -4.36 5.20 -11.80
C LEU A 58 -3.43 6.10 -12.64
N ASP A 59 -3.83 6.46 -13.85
CA ASP A 59 -3.06 7.39 -14.71
C ASP A 59 -2.83 8.75 -14.04
N HIS A 60 -3.84 9.30 -13.35
CA HIS A 60 -3.70 10.55 -12.61
C HIS A 60 -2.75 10.39 -11.43
N LEU A 61 -2.89 9.31 -10.67
CA LEU A 61 -2.01 9.00 -9.54
C LEU A 61 -0.55 8.84 -9.99
N MET A 62 -0.32 8.12 -11.10
CA MET A 62 1.02 7.96 -11.68
C MET A 62 1.60 9.29 -12.16
N LYS A 63 0.78 10.16 -12.74
CA LYS A 63 1.21 11.49 -13.16
C LYS A 63 1.65 12.33 -11.96
N LEU A 64 0.82 12.39 -10.90
CA LEU A 64 1.14 13.10 -9.66
C LEU A 64 2.43 12.57 -9.02
N ALA A 65 2.59 11.26 -8.96
CA ALA A 65 3.79 10.59 -8.47
C ALA A 65 5.04 10.96 -9.27
N ASN A 66 4.92 10.97 -10.60
CA ASN A 66 6.02 11.32 -11.50
C ASN A 66 6.39 12.80 -11.38
N ASP A 67 5.41 13.70 -11.34
CA ASP A 67 5.61 15.14 -11.19
C ASP A 67 6.34 15.44 -9.87
N TRP A 68 5.96 14.77 -8.76
CA TRP A 68 6.66 14.89 -7.50
C TRP A 68 8.10 14.36 -7.56
N GLN A 69 8.31 13.17 -8.15
CA GLN A 69 9.64 12.55 -8.24
C GLN A 69 10.60 13.37 -9.11
N LEU A 70 10.09 13.99 -10.18
CA LEU A 70 10.86 14.91 -11.03
C LEU A 70 11.25 16.19 -10.28
N ALA A 71 10.37 16.71 -9.43
CA ALA A 71 10.65 17.87 -8.59
C ALA A 71 11.62 17.54 -7.44
N ASN A 72 11.70 16.27 -7.02
CA ASN A 72 12.48 15.81 -5.87
C ASN A 72 13.42 14.65 -6.23
N PRO A 73 14.42 14.85 -7.11
CA PRO A 73 15.24 13.77 -7.66
C PRO A 73 16.09 13.02 -6.62
N ASP A 74 16.44 13.68 -5.51
CA ASP A 74 17.25 13.09 -4.43
C ASP A 74 16.41 12.38 -3.36
N GLN A 75 15.08 12.40 -3.50
CA GLN A 75 14.15 11.79 -2.56
C GLN A 75 13.45 10.58 -3.19
N SER A 76 12.89 9.73 -2.35
CA SER A 76 12.12 8.57 -2.78
C SER A 76 10.78 8.55 -2.06
N MET A 77 9.71 8.33 -2.82
CA MET A 77 8.40 8.07 -2.24
C MET A 77 8.40 6.68 -1.61
N THR A 78 8.43 6.64 -0.28
CA THR A 78 8.40 5.41 0.51
C THR A 78 7.14 5.37 1.34
N GLU A 79 6.65 4.16 1.63
CA GLU A 79 5.54 3.98 2.57
C GLU A 79 5.83 4.68 3.90
N PRO A 80 4.86 5.44 4.44
CA PRO A 80 4.99 6.06 5.75
C PRO A 80 5.13 4.97 6.81
N HIS A 81 6.26 4.96 7.52
CA HIS A 81 6.44 4.08 8.67
C HIS A 81 5.67 4.62 9.86
N ILE A 82 4.41 4.17 10.03
CA ILE A 82 3.65 4.44 11.25
C ILE A 82 4.23 3.58 12.37
N LYS A 83 5.00 4.19 13.27
CA LYS A 83 5.31 3.59 14.56
C LYS A 83 4.08 3.71 15.43
N LEU A 84 3.53 2.59 15.88
CA LEU A 84 2.47 2.61 16.89
C LEU A 84 3.02 3.36 18.12
N PRO A 85 2.31 4.40 18.63
CA PRO A 85 2.79 5.20 19.77
C PRO A 85 2.71 4.44 21.11
N TYR A 86 2.30 3.17 21.08
CA TYR A 86 2.06 2.35 22.25
C TYR A 86 3.19 1.34 22.45
N LEU A 87 3.76 1.37 23.65
CA LEU A 87 4.57 0.26 24.14
C LEU A 87 3.61 -0.79 24.72
N PHE A 88 3.51 -1.94 24.08
CA PHE A 88 2.81 -3.08 24.67
C PHE A 88 3.55 -3.59 25.91
N ASP A 89 2.80 -3.88 26.96
CA ASP A 89 3.30 -4.60 28.12
C ASP A 89 3.88 -5.97 27.71
N VAL A 90 4.83 -6.47 28.49
CA VAL A 90 5.54 -7.73 28.19
C VAL A 90 4.58 -8.90 28.03
N SER A 91 3.58 -9.01 28.92
CA SER A 91 2.56 -10.07 28.86
C SER A 91 1.71 -10.01 27.59
N VAL A 92 1.38 -8.81 27.13
CA VAL A 92 0.62 -8.61 25.88
C VAL A 92 1.48 -9.00 24.68
N LYS A 93 2.76 -8.65 24.67
CA LYS A 93 3.70 -9.07 23.61
C LYS A 93 3.86 -10.58 23.54
N GLU A 94 3.97 -11.26 24.68
CA GLU A 94 4.07 -12.72 24.72
C GLU A 94 2.81 -13.38 24.16
N MET A 95 1.63 -12.89 24.55
CA MET A 95 0.36 -13.38 24.00
C MET A 95 0.25 -13.16 22.49
N LEU A 96 0.61 -11.96 22.01
CA LEU A 96 0.62 -11.65 20.57
C LEU A 96 1.63 -12.53 19.80
N SER A 97 2.78 -12.86 20.41
CA SER A 97 3.79 -13.75 19.82
C SER A 97 3.27 -15.17 19.69
N GLN A 98 2.62 -15.69 20.74
CA GLN A 98 2.03 -17.03 20.72
C GLN A 98 0.92 -17.15 19.69
N LEU A 99 0.06 -16.12 19.55
CA LEU A 99 -0.98 -16.07 18.52
C LEU A 99 -0.39 -16.00 17.10
N ALA A 100 0.66 -15.21 16.91
CA ALA A 100 1.37 -15.10 15.64
C ALA A 100 1.99 -16.44 15.22
N GLU A 101 2.65 -17.13 16.16
CA GLU A 101 3.22 -18.46 15.94
C GLU A 101 2.13 -19.50 15.64
N ALA A 102 1.04 -19.54 16.42
CA ALA A 102 -0.06 -20.47 16.22
C ALA A 102 -0.73 -20.32 14.84
N ASN A 103 -0.80 -19.09 14.32
CA ASN A 103 -1.42 -18.79 13.03
C ASN A 103 -0.42 -18.68 11.87
N ASN A 104 0.88 -18.89 12.14
CA ASN A 104 1.97 -18.76 11.16
C ASN A 104 1.95 -17.42 10.40
N VAL A 105 1.71 -16.32 11.12
CA VAL A 105 1.68 -14.95 10.57
C VAL A 105 2.56 -14.02 11.42
N PRO A 106 3.05 -12.89 10.87
CA PRO A 106 3.75 -11.89 11.66
C PRO A 106 2.86 -11.28 12.75
N MET A 107 3.43 -10.94 13.91
CA MET A 107 2.73 -10.29 15.03
C MET A 107 1.99 -9.03 14.61
N THR A 108 2.55 -8.25 13.69
CA THR A 108 1.89 -7.06 13.14
C THR A 108 0.58 -7.37 12.42
N LYS A 109 0.48 -8.51 11.72
CA LYS A 109 -0.77 -8.94 11.07
C LYS A 109 -1.84 -9.30 12.09
N VAL A 110 -1.47 -9.95 13.20
CA VAL A 110 -2.40 -10.23 14.32
C VAL A 110 -2.94 -8.92 14.91
N ILE A 111 -2.07 -7.93 15.14
CA ILE A 111 -2.48 -6.63 15.66
C ILE A 111 -3.46 -5.94 14.72
N ILE A 112 -3.18 -5.94 13.41
CA ILE A 112 -4.07 -5.34 12.41
C ILE A 112 -5.45 -6.01 12.44
N GLN A 113 -5.51 -7.35 12.44
CA GLN A 113 -6.77 -8.09 12.52
C GLN A 113 -7.58 -7.76 13.79
N LEU A 114 -6.92 -7.64 14.94
CA LEU A 114 -7.59 -7.28 16.19
C LEU A 114 -8.14 -5.84 16.15
N ILE A 115 -7.43 -4.92 15.50
CA ILE A 115 -7.90 -3.54 15.30
C ILE A 115 -9.12 -3.53 14.38
N ASP A 116 -9.07 -4.26 13.26
CA ASP A 116 -10.18 -4.36 12.31
C ASP A 116 -11.43 -4.94 13.00
N GLU A 117 -11.29 -6.05 13.73
CA GLU A 117 -12.39 -6.65 14.50
C GLU A 117 -12.95 -5.70 15.57
N ALA A 118 -12.09 -4.95 16.26
CA ALA A 118 -12.53 -3.98 17.26
C ALA A 118 -13.29 -2.81 16.60
N TYR A 119 -12.81 -2.34 15.46
CA TYR A 119 -13.45 -1.28 14.69
C TYR A 119 -14.83 -1.71 14.18
N GLU A 120 -14.94 -2.90 13.59
CA GLU A 120 -16.22 -3.46 13.14
C GLU A 120 -17.23 -3.54 14.30
N ARG A 121 -16.80 -3.99 15.48
CA ARG A 121 -17.69 -4.10 16.65
C ARG A 121 -18.20 -2.76 17.15
N VAL A 122 -17.39 -1.70 17.06
CA VAL A 122 -17.74 -0.37 17.58
C VAL A 122 -18.53 0.42 16.56
N VAL A 123 -18.11 0.44 15.30
CA VAL A 123 -18.68 1.33 14.27
C VAL A 123 -19.93 0.75 13.63
N ILE A 124 -19.97 -0.56 13.33
CA ILE A 124 -21.14 -1.17 12.67
C ILE A 124 -22.34 -1.29 13.63
N ASN A 125 -22.09 -1.41 14.94
CA ASN A 125 -23.17 -1.48 15.93
C ASN A 125 -23.71 -0.11 16.37
N ASP A 126 -22.98 0.99 16.15
CA ASP A 126 -23.47 2.34 16.43
C ASP A 126 -24.43 2.85 15.33
N GLU A 127 -24.33 2.34 14.09
CA GLU A 127 -25.27 2.65 13.01
C GLU A 127 -26.61 1.87 13.09
N ALA A 128 -26.75 0.96 14.07
CA ALA A 128 -27.93 0.12 14.27
C ALA A 128 -28.86 0.61 15.42
N LEU A 129 -28.61 1.78 16.00
CA LEU A 129 -29.40 2.46 17.04
C LEU A 129 -30.01 3.77 16.54
#